data_AF-A0A8C4QEI6-F1
#
_entry.id   AF-A0A8C4QEI6-F1
#
_cell.length_a   1.000
_cell.length_b   1.000
_cell.length_c   1.000
_cell.angle_alpha   90.00
_cell.angle_beta   90.00
_cell.angle_gamma   90.00
#
_symmetry.space_group_name_H-M   'P 1'
#
loop_
_entity.id
_entity.type
_entity.pdbx_description
1 polymer ?
#
loop_
_entity_poly.entity_id
_entity_poly.type
_entity_poly.pdbx_seq_one_letter_code
_entity_poly.pdbx_strand_id
1 'polypeptide(L)'
;MFGMSHKTVYVLDHSSRMAVSSKQSLDLDVFTKGRVPGIIPLAPIAKSLWTCVVESAMEYCRILYDIFPTKKLVRFLVSDSRARHLNRWNEEDQSLQHLAAALATVGPPDAVGDGNEYVGVAHGLLAAVEVLCQCSEMQHSARTRLLEHADRVGNRGRIVCLMSARSDNSIRMLEETVMGALQDNNKLAAGSDSLMQIQSCELVFINVFPVSDDSMIVERARREISPVLSSEVHSVRAGRYLSAKLTTLVQQHFDLAFTTITNIPMKEEQHANTSANYDVELLHHREAHAELFKIGDASLMSSNSKDGMTKDTVTLKWCTPRTNNVELHYCTGVYRISPVDVNSRPSSCLTNFLLNGRSVMLEQPRKSGTKVVGHMLCSHGGEIFLHVLSSSRSTLEDPPSISEGCGGRVTDYRITVGRQHLARRPRCCFSTCRTNFSLGLCFTSRPVLVKPWLTHVRNIGLLEHTFQTFSPLEPLHLSDPFRQGTTSEKLSLFSLSKLSRRFRHPNTIYFQFSGGGHPS
;
A
#
# COMPACT_ATOMS: atom_id res chain seq x y z
N MET A 1 6.91 -15.41 -8.78
CA MET A 1 7.04 -14.88 -7.40
C MET A 1 8.44 -14.31 -7.15
N PHE A 2 9.50 -15.09 -7.32
CA PHE A 2 10.90 -14.67 -7.08
C PHE A 2 11.60 -14.18 -8.36
N GLY A 3 11.07 -13.10 -8.95
CA GLY A 3 11.71 -12.42 -10.09
C GLY A 3 12.84 -11.49 -9.66
N MET A 4 13.44 -10.77 -10.61
CA MET A 4 14.55 -9.82 -10.36
C MET A 4 14.26 -8.80 -9.26
N SER A 5 13.01 -8.37 -9.14
CA SER A 5 12.56 -7.37 -8.16
C SER A 5 12.31 -7.92 -6.75
N HIS A 6 12.48 -9.21 -6.50
CA HIS A 6 12.27 -9.77 -5.17
C HIS A 6 13.32 -9.30 -4.16
N LYS A 7 14.61 -9.30 -4.56
CA LYS A 7 15.74 -8.84 -3.76
C LYS A 7 16.48 -7.71 -4.47
N THR A 8 16.56 -6.55 -3.83
CA THR A 8 17.39 -5.44 -4.29
C THR A 8 18.44 -5.14 -3.21
N VAL A 9 19.71 -5.04 -3.57
CA VAL A 9 20.79 -4.65 -2.67
C VAL A 9 21.32 -3.29 -3.11
N TYR A 10 21.21 -2.29 -2.24
CA TYR A 10 21.87 -1.00 -2.40
C TYR A 10 23.28 -1.08 -1.83
N VAL A 11 24.26 -0.69 -2.63
CA VAL A 11 25.65 -0.49 -2.20
C VAL A 11 25.96 1.00 -2.30
N LEU A 12 26.15 1.64 -1.15
CA LEU A 12 26.45 3.07 -1.06
C LEU A 12 27.94 3.25 -0.75
N ASP A 13 28.65 3.92 -1.64
CA ASP A 13 30.02 4.35 -1.41
C ASP A 13 30.07 5.39 -0.26
N HIS A 14 30.94 5.16 0.73
CA HIS A 14 31.20 6.06 1.86
C HIS A 14 32.65 6.52 1.90
N SER A 15 33.35 6.47 0.76
CA SER A 15 34.69 7.03 0.62
C SER A 15 34.70 8.56 0.71
N SER A 16 35.89 9.12 0.92
CA SER A 16 36.16 10.56 0.92
C SER A 16 35.66 11.29 -0.32
N ARG A 17 35.56 10.62 -1.49
CA ARG A 17 35.00 11.23 -2.71
C ARG A 17 33.53 11.61 -2.56
N MET A 18 32.81 10.91 -1.70
CA MET A 18 31.40 11.17 -1.46
C MET A 18 31.17 12.37 -0.53
N ALA A 19 32.22 12.87 0.15
CA ALA A 19 32.17 14.10 0.94
C ALA A 19 32.14 15.38 0.09
N VAL A 20 32.46 15.27 -1.21
CA VAL A 20 32.53 16.42 -2.13
C VAL A 20 31.16 17.10 -2.24
N SER A 21 31.17 18.44 -2.33
CA SER A 21 29.95 19.23 -2.56
C SER A 21 29.31 18.87 -3.91
N SER A 22 27.99 18.68 -3.90
CA SER A 22 27.15 18.54 -5.10
C SER A 22 27.18 19.79 -5.99
N LYS A 23 27.61 20.94 -5.45
CA LYS A 23 27.58 22.24 -6.11
C LYS A 23 26.18 22.65 -6.61
N GLN A 24 25.12 22.07 -6.02
CA GLN A 24 23.75 22.55 -6.18
C GLN A 24 23.40 23.46 -5.00
N SER A 25 23.21 24.76 -5.26
CA SER A 25 22.86 25.73 -4.24
C SER A 25 21.46 25.49 -3.70
N LEU A 26 21.33 25.57 -2.37
CA LEU A 26 20.08 25.51 -1.63
C LEU A 26 19.92 26.81 -0.83
N ASP A 27 18.92 27.57 -1.21
CA ASP A 27 18.51 28.79 -0.50
C ASP A 27 17.58 28.39 0.65
N LEU A 28 18.11 28.39 1.87
CA LEU A 28 17.34 28.13 3.09
C LEU A 28 16.74 29.40 3.69
N ASP A 29 17.13 30.57 3.16
CA ASP A 29 16.65 31.86 3.65
C ASP A 29 15.29 32.23 3.04
N VAL A 30 14.24 32.09 3.85
CA VAL A 30 12.84 32.31 3.46
C VAL A 30 12.52 33.82 3.31
N PHE A 31 13.35 34.72 3.84
CA PHE A 31 13.07 36.17 3.87
C PHE A 31 13.33 36.91 2.54
N THR A 32 13.72 36.19 1.50
CA THR A 32 14.06 36.77 0.19
C THR A 32 12.87 37.39 -0.55
N LYS A 33 11.62 37.07 -0.19
CA LYS A 33 10.40 37.58 -0.87
C LYS A 33 9.78 38.86 -0.30
N GLY A 34 10.39 39.48 0.70
CA GLY A 34 9.94 40.76 1.25
C GLY A 34 11.07 41.45 1.98
N ARG A 35 11.92 42.17 1.24
CA ARG A 35 13.13 42.80 1.79
C ARG A 35 12.76 43.84 2.84
N VAL A 36 12.91 43.50 4.12
CA VAL A 36 13.08 44.49 5.18
C VAL A 36 14.47 45.11 4.99
N PRO A 37 14.59 46.44 4.81
CA PRO A 37 15.90 47.08 4.68
C PRO A 37 16.79 46.78 5.90
N GLY A 38 18.03 46.36 5.66
CA GLY A 38 19.04 46.17 6.71
C GLY A 38 19.33 44.73 7.14
N ILE A 39 18.69 43.71 6.55
CA ILE A 39 18.98 42.29 6.83
C ILE A 39 19.86 41.70 5.71
N ILE A 40 21.00 41.11 6.08
CA ILE A 40 21.90 40.39 5.17
C ILE A 40 21.40 38.94 5.03
N PRO A 41 21.11 38.45 3.82
CA PRO A 41 20.63 37.09 3.64
C PRO A 41 21.71 36.06 3.95
N LEU A 42 21.31 34.88 4.44
CA LEU A 42 22.23 33.77 4.66
C LEU A 42 22.81 33.28 3.33
N ALA A 43 24.09 32.91 3.34
CA ALA A 43 24.74 32.33 2.18
C ALA A 43 24.11 30.97 1.83
N PRO A 44 23.89 30.67 0.54
CA PRO A 44 23.38 29.37 0.12
C PRO A 44 24.36 28.26 0.50
N ILE A 45 23.81 27.11 0.89
CA ILE A 45 24.61 25.91 1.17
C ILE A 45 24.41 24.88 0.06
N ALA A 46 25.28 23.88 0.00
CA ALA A 46 25.14 22.75 -0.91
C ALA A 46 25.30 21.44 -0.15
N LYS A 47 24.54 20.43 -0.56
CA LYS A 47 24.65 19.07 -0.02
C LYS A 47 25.93 18.39 -0.52
N SER A 48 26.45 17.42 0.22
CA SER A 48 27.49 16.51 -0.28
C SER A 48 26.91 15.50 -1.28
N LEU A 49 27.76 14.85 -2.08
CA LEU A 49 27.34 13.73 -2.94
C LEU A 49 26.71 12.59 -2.11
N TRP A 50 27.30 12.27 -0.96
CA TRP A 50 26.77 11.31 0.01
C TRP A 50 25.34 11.64 0.42
N THR A 51 25.09 12.88 0.84
CA THR A 51 23.75 13.32 1.24
C THR A 51 22.75 13.17 0.09
N CYS A 52 23.12 13.56 -1.14
CA CYS A 52 22.24 13.40 -2.31
C CYS A 52 21.93 11.92 -2.62
N VAL A 53 22.92 11.03 -2.48
CA VAL A 53 22.76 9.58 -2.66
C VAL A 53 21.81 9.00 -1.64
N VAL A 54 22.01 9.32 -0.35
CA VAL A 54 21.17 8.84 0.74
C VAL A 54 19.72 9.31 0.57
N GLU A 55 19.50 10.59 0.30
CA GLU A 55 18.15 11.14 0.07
C GLU A 55 17.43 10.43 -1.08
N SER A 56 18.13 10.25 -2.20
CA SER A 56 17.53 9.64 -3.40
C SER A 56 17.26 8.14 -3.20
N ALA A 57 18.12 7.42 -2.48
CA ALA A 57 17.92 6.00 -2.16
C ALA A 57 16.79 5.79 -1.14
N MET A 58 16.64 6.71 -0.18
CA MET A 58 15.51 6.69 0.76
C MET A 58 14.18 6.96 0.06
N GLU A 59 14.14 7.91 -0.88
CA GLU A 59 12.94 8.20 -1.67
C GLU A 59 12.54 7.03 -2.57
N TYR A 60 13.52 6.35 -3.17
CA TYR A 60 13.29 5.09 -3.89
C TYR A 60 12.58 4.05 -3.01
N CYS A 61 13.04 3.88 -1.76
CA CYS A 61 12.44 2.93 -0.82
C CYS A 61 11.06 3.37 -0.35
N ARG A 62 10.81 4.68 -0.18
CA ARG A 62 9.49 5.20 0.17
C ARG A 62 8.44 4.82 -0.87
N ILE A 63 8.74 5.10 -2.15
CA ILE A 63 7.88 4.71 -3.27
C ILE A 63 7.64 3.20 -3.28
N LEU A 64 8.70 2.42 -3.08
CA LEU A 64 8.62 0.96 -3.08
C LEU A 64 7.72 0.44 -1.95
N TYR A 65 7.90 0.91 -0.72
CA TYR A 65 7.17 0.41 0.44
C TYR A 65 5.71 0.85 0.45
N ASP A 66 5.38 2.02 -0.10
CA ASP A 66 3.99 2.44 -0.29
C ASP A 66 3.23 1.49 -1.24
N ILE A 67 3.88 1.07 -2.34
CA ILE A 67 3.25 0.25 -3.38
C ILE A 67 3.29 -1.25 -3.01
N PHE A 68 4.39 -1.70 -2.42
CA PHE A 68 4.66 -3.09 -2.07
C PHE A 68 5.08 -3.20 -0.60
N PRO A 69 4.10 -3.22 0.33
CA PRO A 69 4.41 -3.35 1.77
C PRO A 69 5.00 -4.72 2.14
N THR A 70 4.89 -5.72 1.26
CA THR A 70 5.46 -7.06 1.45
C THR A 70 6.04 -7.55 0.12
N LYS A 71 6.76 -8.68 0.15
CA LYS A 71 7.27 -9.41 -1.03
C LYS A 71 8.45 -8.80 -1.79
N LYS A 72 8.66 -7.49 -1.69
CA LYS A 72 9.78 -6.77 -2.31
C LYS A 72 10.73 -6.31 -1.21
N LEU A 73 11.95 -6.84 -1.22
CA LEU A 73 12.90 -6.65 -0.13
C LEU A 73 14.09 -5.84 -0.61
N VAL A 74 14.57 -4.93 0.24
CA VAL A 74 15.75 -4.10 -0.01
C VAL A 74 16.77 -4.27 1.11
N ARG A 75 18.04 -4.45 0.74
CA ARG A 75 19.17 -4.51 1.67
C ARG A 75 20.12 -3.35 1.41
N PHE A 76 20.46 -2.60 2.44
CA PHE A 76 21.43 -1.50 2.36
C PHE A 76 22.78 -1.92 2.91
N LEU A 77 23.81 -1.73 2.08
CA LEU A 77 25.20 -1.88 2.42
C LEU A 77 25.89 -0.52 2.23
N VAL A 78 26.67 -0.12 3.23
CA VAL A 78 27.56 1.04 3.13
C VAL A 78 28.99 0.53 3.03
N SER A 79 29.77 1.11 2.12
CA SER A 79 31.09 0.58 1.77
C SER A 79 32.18 1.63 1.90
N ASP A 80 33.18 1.33 2.73
CA ASP A 80 34.40 2.11 2.93
C ASP A 80 35.60 1.13 3.03
N SER A 81 36.48 1.28 4.01
CA SER A 81 37.41 0.23 4.48
C SER A 81 36.79 -1.16 4.65
N ARG A 82 35.48 -1.27 4.86
CA ARG A 82 34.71 -2.53 4.94
C ARG A 82 33.27 -2.35 4.48
N ALA A 83 32.57 -3.47 4.27
CA ALA A 83 31.13 -3.47 4.09
C ALA A 83 30.40 -3.42 5.44
N ARG A 84 29.44 -2.50 5.59
CA ARG A 84 28.56 -2.35 6.75
C ARG A 84 27.12 -2.65 6.33
N HIS A 85 26.50 -3.67 6.93
CA HIS A 85 25.10 -4.02 6.67
C HIS A 85 24.16 -3.17 7.54
N LEU A 86 23.20 -2.47 6.94
CA LEU A 86 22.27 -1.62 7.70
C LEU A 86 20.96 -2.33 8.08
N ASN A 87 20.57 -3.34 7.30
CA ASN A 87 19.34 -4.09 7.51
C ASN A 87 19.42 -5.51 6.91
N ARG A 88 18.39 -6.33 7.12
CA ARG A 88 18.29 -7.74 6.69
C ARG A 88 17.11 -7.97 5.72
N TRP A 89 16.87 -9.23 5.37
CA TRP A 89 15.80 -9.66 4.45
C TRP A 89 14.44 -9.92 5.10
N ASN A 90 14.32 -9.78 6.42
CA ASN A 90 13.05 -9.86 7.14
C ASN A 90 12.17 -8.63 6.83
N GLU A 91 10.86 -8.81 6.91
CA GLU A 91 9.89 -7.75 6.61
C GLU A 91 9.93 -6.60 7.64
N GLU A 92 10.26 -6.90 8.90
CA GLU A 92 10.39 -5.90 9.97
C GLU A 92 11.49 -4.86 9.71
N ASP A 93 12.56 -5.27 9.02
CA ASP A 93 13.68 -4.41 8.63
C ASP A 93 13.36 -3.54 7.39
N GLN A 94 12.21 -3.74 6.73
CA GLN A 94 11.79 -2.97 5.56
C GLN A 94 11.11 -1.66 5.98
N SER A 95 11.83 -0.86 6.78
CA SER A 95 11.33 0.37 7.40
C SER A 95 12.24 1.55 7.08
N LEU A 96 11.65 2.64 6.59
CA LEU A 96 12.39 3.90 6.39
C LEU A 96 12.93 4.45 7.71
N GLN A 97 12.21 4.27 8.82
CA GLN A 97 12.67 4.74 10.13
C GLN A 97 13.91 3.97 10.58
N HIS A 98 13.91 2.64 10.39
CA HIS A 98 15.06 1.79 10.69
C HIS A 98 16.27 2.17 9.84
N LEU A 99 16.08 2.31 8.52
CA LEU A 99 17.14 2.70 7.59
C LEU A 99 17.68 4.10 7.91
N ALA A 100 16.82 5.08 8.20
CA ALA A 100 17.23 6.43 8.56
C ALA A 100 18.09 6.45 9.84
N ALA A 101 17.71 5.68 10.86
CA ALA A 101 18.48 5.56 12.10
C ALA A 101 19.86 4.90 11.86
N ALA A 102 19.90 3.84 11.04
CA ALA A 102 21.15 3.17 10.67
C ALA A 102 22.09 4.10 9.88
N LEU A 103 21.55 4.84 8.90
CA LEU A 103 22.30 5.82 8.11
C LEU A 103 22.78 7.02 8.95
N ALA A 104 21.98 7.47 9.91
CA ALA A 104 22.39 8.51 10.86
C ALA A 104 23.56 8.03 11.74
N THR A 105 23.58 6.75 12.12
CA THR A 105 24.68 6.13 12.87
C THR A 105 25.95 6.01 12.02
N VAL A 106 25.82 5.80 10.71
CA VAL A 106 26.94 5.77 9.76
C VAL A 106 27.60 7.15 9.62
N GLY A 107 26.81 8.22 9.62
CA GLY A 107 27.28 9.61 9.51
C GLY A 107 27.76 10.00 8.10
N PRO A 108 28.25 11.24 7.93
CA PRO A 108 28.89 11.66 6.68
C PRO A 108 30.25 10.98 6.48
N PRO A 109 30.74 10.83 5.24
CA PRO A 109 32.08 10.33 4.96
C PRO A 109 33.15 11.34 5.39
N ASP A 110 34.30 10.83 5.81
CA ASP A 110 35.45 11.66 6.17
C ASP A 110 36.04 12.33 4.93
N ALA A 111 36.26 13.65 4.99
CA ALA A 111 36.81 14.41 3.86
C ALA A 111 38.31 14.15 3.62
N VAL A 112 39.00 13.53 4.58
CA VAL A 112 40.43 13.18 4.51
C VAL A 112 40.53 11.68 4.23
N GLY A 113 40.97 11.33 3.02
CA GLY A 113 41.01 9.92 2.58
C GLY A 113 42.36 9.24 2.82
N ASP A 114 42.33 7.94 3.11
CA ASP A 114 43.52 7.06 3.26
C ASP A 114 44.15 6.62 1.92
N GLY A 115 43.89 7.32 0.82
CA GLY A 115 44.57 7.11 -0.47
C GLY A 115 44.21 5.83 -1.24
N ASN A 116 43.64 4.79 -0.61
CA ASN A 116 43.27 3.52 -1.26
C ASN A 116 41.76 3.38 -1.55
N GLU A 117 41.18 4.41 -2.17
CA GLU A 117 39.73 4.56 -2.39
C GLU A 117 39.10 3.50 -3.33
N TYR A 118 39.89 2.88 -4.21
CA TYR A 118 39.40 1.85 -5.15
C TYR A 118 38.91 0.58 -4.44
N VAL A 119 39.55 0.21 -3.32
CA VAL A 119 39.17 -0.96 -2.52
C VAL A 119 37.84 -0.69 -1.78
N GLY A 120 37.49 0.58 -1.59
CA GLY A 120 36.35 1.01 -0.78
C GLY A 120 35.03 0.37 -1.20
N VAL A 121 34.57 0.66 -2.41
CA VAL A 121 33.27 0.19 -2.95
C VAL A 121 33.26 -1.32 -3.25
N ALA A 122 34.43 -1.91 -3.52
CA ALA A 122 34.55 -3.32 -3.84
C ALA A 122 34.09 -4.20 -2.66
N HIS A 123 34.41 -3.83 -1.42
CA HIS A 123 33.94 -4.57 -0.23
C HIS A 123 32.42 -4.71 -0.20
N GLY A 124 31.68 -3.64 -0.48
CA GLY A 124 30.23 -3.60 -0.50
C GLY A 124 29.64 -4.41 -1.65
N LEU A 125 30.29 -4.42 -2.81
CA LEU A 125 29.89 -5.25 -3.94
C LEU A 125 30.09 -6.75 -3.66
N LEU A 126 31.21 -7.14 -3.04
CA LEU A 126 31.44 -8.52 -2.61
C LEU A 126 30.38 -8.95 -1.58
N ALA A 127 30.14 -8.12 -0.55
CA ALA A 127 29.11 -8.37 0.45
C ALA A 127 27.69 -8.39 -0.14
N ALA A 128 27.43 -7.64 -1.21
CA ALA A 128 26.14 -7.66 -1.90
C ALA A 128 25.86 -9.01 -2.55
N VAL A 129 26.88 -9.62 -3.17
CA VAL A 129 26.78 -10.96 -3.75
C VAL A 129 26.53 -12.00 -2.66
N GLU A 130 27.28 -11.96 -1.56
CA GLU A 130 27.09 -12.86 -0.41
C GLU A 130 25.67 -12.77 0.15
N VAL A 131 25.15 -11.55 0.28
CA VAL A 131 23.81 -11.27 0.79
C VAL A 131 22.72 -11.76 -0.17
N LEU A 132 22.94 -11.70 -1.48
CA LEU A 132 22.00 -12.25 -2.47
C LEU A 132 21.88 -13.78 -2.37
N CYS A 133 22.94 -14.48 -1.96
CA CYS A 133 22.91 -15.92 -1.70
C CYS A 133 22.06 -16.29 -0.47
N GLN A 134 21.84 -15.36 0.48
CA GLN A 134 21.06 -15.63 1.68
C GLN A 134 19.58 -15.78 1.34
N CYS A 135 18.93 -16.81 1.88
CA CYS A 135 17.50 -17.08 1.67
C CYS A 135 16.62 -16.00 2.35
N SER A 136 15.60 -15.48 1.66
CA SER A 136 14.56 -14.67 2.32
C SER A 136 13.56 -15.57 3.05
N GLU A 137 12.81 -15.02 4.01
CA GLU A 137 11.79 -15.79 4.74
C GLU A 137 10.73 -16.40 3.82
N MET A 138 10.34 -15.68 2.76
CA MET A 138 9.41 -16.20 1.75
C MET A 138 10.02 -17.30 0.88
N GLN A 139 11.29 -17.16 0.48
CA GLN A 139 11.99 -18.22 -0.25
C GLN A 139 12.14 -19.46 0.62
N HIS A 140 12.50 -19.29 1.89
CA HIS A 140 12.62 -20.38 2.86
C HIS A 140 11.26 -21.09 3.03
N SER A 141 10.20 -20.32 3.27
CA SER A 141 8.84 -20.85 3.37
C SER A 141 8.39 -21.59 2.11
N ALA A 142 8.74 -21.09 0.93
CA ALA A 142 8.43 -21.75 -0.35
C ALA A 142 9.22 -23.06 -0.53
N ARG A 143 10.51 -23.09 -0.18
CA ARG A 143 11.33 -24.31 -0.22
C ARG A 143 10.75 -25.38 0.71
N THR A 144 10.42 -25.02 1.94
CA THR A 144 9.86 -25.93 2.94
C THR A 144 8.49 -26.48 2.51
N ARG A 145 7.66 -25.68 1.84
CA ARG A 145 6.35 -26.14 1.32
C ARG A 145 6.47 -27.07 0.12
N LEU A 146 7.46 -26.86 -0.74
CA LEU A 146 7.61 -27.60 -1.98
C LEU A 146 8.39 -28.91 -1.82
N LEU A 147 9.07 -29.13 -0.69
CA LEU A 147 9.86 -30.33 -0.36
C LEU A 147 10.70 -30.82 -1.56
N GLU A 148 10.20 -31.79 -2.33
CA GLU A 148 10.82 -32.40 -3.51
C GLU A 148 10.98 -31.44 -4.72
N HIS A 149 10.32 -30.28 -4.70
CA HIS A 149 10.41 -29.24 -5.76
C HIS A 149 11.01 -27.93 -5.26
N ALA A 150 11.83 -27.98 -4.21
CA ALA A 150 12.50 -26.82 -3.64
C ALA A 150 13.45 -26.13 -4.65
N ASP A 151 13.97 -26.87 -5.63
CA ASP A 151 14.78 -26.39 -6.76
C ASP A 151 14.03 -25.38 -7.65
N ARG A 152 12.69 -25.43 -7.68
CA ARG A 152 11.86 -24.47 -8.42
C ARG A 152 11.83 -23.08 -7.78
N VAL A 153 12.34 -22.91 -6.57
CA VAL A 153 12.43 -21.61 -5.90
C VAL A 153 13.59 -20.82 -6.48
N GLY A 154 13.27 -19.87 -7.35
CA GLY A 154 14.26 -18.96 -7.93
C GLY A 154 14.93 -18.05 -6.88
N ASN A 155 16.23 -17.84 -7.05
CA ASN A 155 17.01 -16.79 -6.41
C ASN A 155 17.62 -15.88 -7.49
N ARG A 156 16.99 -14.71 -7.63
CA ARG A 156 17.37 -13.64 -8.55
C ARG A 156 17.38 -12.33 -7.77
N GLY A 157 18.22 -11.38 -8.18
CA GLY A 157 18.26 -10.10 -7.48
C GLY A 157 19.02 -9.02 -8.23
N ARG A 158 18.88 -7.79 -7.76
CA ARG A 158 19.51 -6.61 -8.32
C ARG A 158 20.49 -6.01 -7.33
N ILE A 159 21.66 -5.57 -7.80
CA ILE A 159 22.62 -4.76 -7.05
C ILE A 159 22.59 -3.36 -7.66
N VAL A 160 22.28 -2.35 -6.86
CA VAL A 160 22.31 -0.93 -7.24
C VAL A 160 23.46 -0.26 -6.49
N CYS A 161 24.52 0.09 -7.21
CA CYS A 161 25.72 0.67 -6.65
C CYS A 161 25.78 2.18 -6.94
N LEU A 162 25.70 3.01 -5.90
CA LEU A 162 25.85 4.45 -5.99
C LEU A 162 27.24 4.86 -5.51
N MET A 163 28.01 5.44 -6.42
CA MET A 163 29.40 5.78 -6.18
C MET A 163 29.82 7.01 -6.99
N SER A 164 30.99 7.56 -6.66
CA SER A 164 31.70 8.45 -7.58
C SER A 164 32.87 7.68 -8.17
N ALA A 165 32.84 7.41 -9.47
CA ALA A 165 33.91 6.70 -10.18
C ALA A 165 34.95 7.67 -10.79
N ARG A 166 36.15 7.17 -11.08
CA ARG A 166 37.24 7.97 -11.68
C ARG A 166 37.35 7.77 -13.20
N SER A 167 37.05 6.57 -13.68
CA SER A 167 37.17 6.22 -15.09
C SER A 167 36.32 5.00 -15.45
N ASP A 168 36.00 4.84 -16.72
CA ASP A 168 35.34 3.64 -17.24
C ASP A 168 36.07 2.34 -16.91
N ASN A 169 37.41 2.39 -16.84
CA ASN A 169 38.23 1.23 -16.47
C ASN A 169 37.95 0.79 -15.03
N SER A 170 37.79 1.74 -14.10
CA SER A 170 37.45 1.40 -12.71
C SER A 170 36.11 0.65 -12.63
N ILE A 171 35.11 1.04 -13.43
CA ILE A 171 33.81 0.37 -13.45
C ILE A 171 33.93 -1.04 -14.05
N ARG A 172 34.73 -1.23 -15.11
CA ARG A 172 34.96 -2.56 -15.71
C ARG A 172 35.62 -3.52 -14.72
N MET A 173 36.62 -3.05 -13.98
CA MET A 173 37.26 -3.87 -12.95
C MET A 173 36.30 -4.24 -11.81
N LEU A 174 35.34 -3.37 -11.46
CA LEU A 174 34.28 -3.70 -10.50
C LEU A 174 33.27 -4.71 -11.08
N GLU A 175 32.91 -4.62 -12.37
CA GLU A 175 32.10 -5.65 -13.06
C GLU A 175 32.78 -7.02 -13.00
N GLU A 176 34.09 -7.09 -13.25
CA GLU A 176 34.90 -8.31 -13.15
C GLU A 176 34.95 -8.84 -11.71
N THR A 177 35.10 -7.95 -10.73
CA THR A 177 35.08 -8.31 -9.29
C THR A 177 33.75 -8.96 -8.90
N VAL A 178 32.63 -8.37 -9.30
CA VAL A 178 31.29 -8.94 -9.04
C VAL A 178 31.10 -10.27 -9.76
N MET A 179 31.58 -10.38 -10.99
CA MET A 179 31.51 -11.63 -11.76
C MET A 179 32.27 -12.77 -11.07
N GLY A 180 33.51 -12.52 -10.63
CA GLY A 180 34.29 -13.51 -9.86
C GLY A 180 33.59 -13.90 -8.57
N ALA A 181 33.10 -12.90 -7.81
CA ALA A 181 32.37 -13.14 -6.58
C ALA A 181 31.10 -13.99 -6.79
N LEU A 182 30.35 -13.76 -7.88
CA LEU A 182 29.17 -14.54 -8.23
C LEU A 182 29.53 -16.00 -8.50
N GLN A 183 30.61 -16.26 -9.24
CA GLN A 183 31.05 -17.62 -9.53
C GLN A 183 31.43 -18.36 -8.25
N ASP A 184 32.20 -17.73 -7.38
CA ASP A 184 32.68 -18.38 -6.15
C ASP A 184 31.56 -18.57 -5.13
N ASN A 185 30.70 -17.56 -4.94
CA ASN A 185 29.56 -17.67 -4.04
C ASN A 185 28.51 -18.68 -4.54
N ASN A 186 28.32 -18.83 -5.85
CA ASN A 186 27.44 -19.86 -6.39
C ASN A 186 27.99 -21.28 -6.20
N LYS A 187 29.31 -21.48 -6.22
CA LYS A 187 29.93 -22.77 -5.85
C LYS A 187 29.69 -23.08 -4.37
N LEU A 188 29.91 -22.09 -3.50
CA LEU A 188 29.66 -22.23 -2.06
C LEU A 188 28.18 -22.51 -1.76
N ALA A 189 27.28 -21.78 -2.42
CA ALA A 189 25.85 -21.96 -2.23
C ALA A 189 25.32 -23.30 -2.77
N ALA A 190 25.99 -23.93 -3.74
CA ALA A 190 25.65 -25.26 -4.23
C ALA A 190 25.82 -26.36 -3.16
N GLY A 191 26.81 -26.18 -2.28
CA GLY A 191 27.14 -27.12 -1.21
C GLY A 191 26.54 -26.76 0.15
N SER A 192 25.61 -25.81 0.21
CA SER A 192 25.07 -25.26 1.46
C SER A 192 23.56 -25.41 1.53
N ASP A 193 23.07 -25.90 2.67
CA ASP A 193 21.62 -26.02 2.92
C ASP A 193 20.95 -24.66 3.21
N SER A 194 21.74 -23.68 3.70
CA SER A 194 21.25 -22.38 4.15
C SER A 194 21.34 -21.27 3.09
N LEU A 195 22.09 -21.49 2.02
CA LEU A 195 22.27 -20.54 0.92
C LEU A 195 21.47 -20.98 -0.33
N MET A 196 21.42 -20.08 -1.30
CA MET A 196 20.80 -20.31 -2.61
C MET A 196 21.68 -19.73 -3.71
N GLN A 197 21.96 -20.52 -4.75
CA GLN A 197 22.69 -20.05 -5.92
C GLN A 197 21.93 -18.92 -6.61
N ILE A 198 22.62 -17.86 -6.98
CA ILE A 198 22.10 -16.73 -7.74
C ILE A 198 22.01 -17.14 -9.20
N GLN A 199 20.79 -17.25 -9.73
CA GLN A 199 20.55 -17.65 -11.12
C GLN A 199 20.62 -16.47 -12.08
N SER A 200 20.32 -15.26 -11.59
CA SER A 200 20.37 -14.04 -12.39
C SER A 200 20.54 -12.82 -11.48
N CYS A 201 21.48 -11.96 -11.87
CA CYS A 201 21.88 -10.75 -11.19
C CYS A 201 21.89 -9.57 -12.18
N GLU A 202 21.21 -8.48 -11.81
CA GLU A 202 21.30 -7.20 -12.50
C GLU A 202 22.19 -6.27 -11.69
N LEU A 203 23.28 -5.77 -12.28
CA LEU A 203 24.19 -4.81 -11.67
C LEU A 203 23.97 -3.43 -12.29
N VAL A 204 23.57 -2.47 -11.46
CA VAL A 204 23.26 -1.10 -11.87
C VAL A 204 24.25 -0.17 -11.22
N PHE A 205 25.21 0.35 -11.99
CA PHE A 205 26.11 1.39 -11.52
C PHE A 205 25.50 2.76 -11.76
N ILE A 206 25.49 3.59 -10.72
CA ILE A 206 25.08 4.99 -10.78
C ILE A 206 26.28 5.82 -10.34
N ASN A 207 27.02 6.34 -11.33
CA ASN A 207 28.08 7.30 -11.10
C ASN A 207 27.46 8.67 -10.79
N VAL A 208 27.79 9.22 -9.63
CA VAL A 208 27.29 10.53 -9.18
C VAL A 208 28.44 11.54 -9.17
N PHE A 209 28.17 12.71 -9.74
CA PHE A 209 29.14 13.81 -9.83
C PHE A 209 28.49 15.18 -9.56
N PRO A 210 29.26 16.21 -9.17
CA PRO A 210 28.73 17.55 -8.90
C PRO A 210 28.04 18.17 -10.12
N VAL A 211 27.05 19.04 -9.89
CA VAL A 211 26.19 19.59 -10.95
C VAL A 211 26.95 20.43 -11.98
N SER A 212 27.99 21.16 -11.54
CA SER A 212 28.80 22.03 -12.41
C SER A 212 29.89 21.29 -13.18
N ASP A 213 30.09 20.00 -12.91
CA ASP A 213 31.20 19.24 -13.46
C ASP A 213 30.71 18.39 -14.64
N ASP A 214 31.63 17.97 -15.50
CA ASP A 214 31.34 17.03 -16.58
C ASP A 214 31.65 15.60 -16.17
N SER A 215 30.86 14.66 -16.70
CA SER A 215 31.06 13.24 -16.46
C SER A 215 32.29 12.72 -17.21
N MET A 216 33.20 12.05 -16.50
CA MET A 216 34.26 11.23 -17.09
C MET A 216 33.83 9.79 -17.38
N ILE A 217 32.59 9.43 -17.04
CA ILE A 217 32.03 8.09 -17.19
C ILE A 217 31.05 8.07 -18.35
N VAL A 218 31.22 7.11 -19.25
CA VAL A 218 30.30 6.87 -20.35
C VAL A 218 29.09 6.06 -19.87
N GLU A 219 27.89 6.54 -20.19
CA GLU A 219 26.66 5.77 -19.92
C GLU A 219 26.60 4.52 -20.78
N ARG A 220 26.14 3.41 -20.20
CA ARG A 220 26.06 2.12 -20.88
C ARG A 220 24.69 1.52 -20.63
N ALA A 221 23.93 1.32 -21.70
CA ALA A 221 22.70 0.55 -21.64
C ALA A 221 22.98 -0.86 -21.12
N ARG A 222 21.93 -1.48 -20.58
CA ARG A 222 21.98 -2.85 -20.07
C ARG A 222 22.57 -3.81 -21.10
N ARG A 223 23.64 -4.48 -20.71
CA ARG A 223 24.28 -5.54 -21.50
C ARG A 223 24.50 -6.80 -20.66
N GLU A 224 24.47 -7.94 -21.32
CA GLU A 224 24.85 -9.21 -20.71
C GLU A 224 26.38 -9.27 -20.59
N ILE A 225 26.88 -9.53 -19.39
CA ILE A 225 28.31 -9.75 -19.10
C ILE A 225 28.59 -11.25 -19.03
N SER A 226 27.66 -12.01 -18.46
CA SER A 226 27.65 -13.47 -18.40
C SER A 226 26.22 -14.00 -18.29
N PRO A 227 25.97 -15.32 -18.42
CA PRO A 227 24.61 -15.88 -18.29
C PRO A 227 23.90 -15.56 -16.96
N VAL A 228 24.68 -15.25 -15.91
CA VAL A 228 24.16 -14.89 -14.59
C VAL A 228 24.17 -13.37 -14.37
N LEU A 229 25.05 -12.61 -15.03
CA LEU A 229 25.26 -11.18 -14.75
C LEU A 229 24.95 -10.32 -15.96
N SER A 230 24.05 -9.35 -15.78
CA SER A 230 23.88 -8.21 -16.67
C SER A 230 24.31 -6.92 -15.96
N SER A 231 24.84 -5.96 -16.70
CA SER A 231 25.34 -4.69 -16.16
C SER A 231 24.80 -3.50 -16.95
N GLU A 232 24.43 -2.43 -16.25
CA GLU A 232 24.12 -1.12 -16.82
C GLU A 232 24.80 -0.01 -16.02
N VAL A 233 25.14 1.09 -16.70
CA VAL A 233 25.87 2.22 -16.11
C VAL A 233 25.16 3.52 -16.45
N HIS A 234 24.85 4.30 -15.42
CA HIS A 234 24.31 5.64 -15.52
C HIS A 234 25.31 6.64 -14.97
N SER A 235 25.39 7.81 -15.59
CA SER A 235 26.19 8.92 -15.09
C SER A 235 25.31 10.13 -14.87
N VAL A 236 25.13 10.49 -13.60
CA VAL A 236 24.06 11.40 -13.19
C VAL A 236 24.61 12.52 -12.33
N ARG A 237 24.20 13.74 -12.62
CA ARG A 237 24.46 14.89 -11.75
C ARG A 237 23.81 14.68 -10.38
N ALA A 238 24.44 15.17 -9.33
CA ALA A 238 23.92 15.08 -7.97
C ALA A 238 22.62 15.88 -7.77
N GLY A 239 22.00 15.70 -6.59
CA GLY A 239 20.82 16.43 -6.17
C GLY A 239 19.57 16.07 -6.98
N ARG A 240 18.86 17.06 -7.52
CA ARG A 240 17.54 16.84 -8.17
C ARG A 240 17.58 15.83 -9.34
N TYR A 241 18.69 15.80 -10.08
CA TYR A 241 18.86 14.91 -11.23
C TYR A 241 19.00 13.44 -10.79
N LEU A 242 19.74 13.20 -9.70
CA LEU A 242 19.87 11.88 -9.12
C LEU A 242 18.53 11.35 -8.60
N SER A 243 17.78 12.20 -7.87
CA SER A 243 16.45 11.86 -7.40
C SER A 243 15.52 11.50 -8.55
N ALA A 244 15.47 12.33 -9.61
CA ALA A 244 14.66 12.04 -10.81
C ALA A 244 15.06 10.72 -11.48
N LYS A 245 16.37 10.44 -11.61
CA LYS A 245 16.86 9.18 -12.18
C LYS A 245 16.44 7.98 -11.34
N LEU A 246 16.57 8.03 -10.02
CA LEU A 246 16.16 6.93 -9.15
C LEU A 246 14.65 6.72 -9.19
N THR A 247 13.85 7.77 -9.36
CA THR A 247 12.40 7.66 -9.60
C THR A 247 12.08 6.95 -10.92
N THR A 248 12.85 7.19 -11.99
CA THR A 248 12.72 6.41 -13.24
C THR A 248 13.18 4.97 -13.05
N LEU A 249 14.26 4.73 -12.31
CA LEU A 249 14.75 3.38 -12.04
C LEU A 249 13.76 2.59 -11.20
N VAL A 250 13.15 3.15 -10.14
CA VAL A 250 12.12 2.42 -9.36
C VAL A 250 10.94 2.04 -10.24
N GLN A 251 10.56 2.91 -11.17
CA GLN A 251 9.51 2.62 -12.13
C GLN A 251 9.85 1.39 -12.99
N GLN A 252 11.04 1.36 -13.58
CA GLN A 252 11.50 0.25 -14.43
C GLN A 252 11.71 -1.03 -13.61
N HIS A 253 12.31 -0.89 -12.44
CA HIS A 253 12.72 -1.98 -11.55
C HIS A 253 11.55 -2.80 -11.02
N PHE A 254 10.38 -2.17 -10.85
CA PHE A 254 9.19 -2.77 -10.24
C PHE A 254 7.95 -2.73 -11.12
N ASP A 255 8.12 -2.46 -12.42
CA ASP A 255 7.04 -2.39 -13.40
C ASP A 255 5.90 -1.43 -12.98
N LEU A 256 6.28 -0.20 -12.66
CA LEU A 256 5.35 0.84 -12.29
C LEU A 256 4.93 1.69 -13.50
N ALA A 257 3.80 2.36 -13.35
CA ALA A 257 3.32 3.38 -14.27
C ALA A 257 3.09 4.70 -13.52
N PHE A 258 3.25 5.79 -14.25
CA PHE A 258 2.87 7.12 -13.77
C PHE A 258 1.44 7.45 -14.18
N THR A 259 0.72 8.09 -13.25
CA THR A 259 -0.55 8.74 -13.52
C THR A 259 -0.47 10.18 -13.06
N THR A 260 -0.76 11.12 -13.96
CA THR A 260 -0.90 12.53 -13.65
C THR A 260 -2.36 12.87 -13.52
N ILE A 261 -2.78 13.25 -12.32
CA ILE A 261 -4.15 13.67 -12.04
C ILE A 261 -4.21 15.18 -12.19
N THR A 262 -5.06 15.64 -13.10
CA THR A 262 -5.16 17.04 -13.48
C THR A 262 -6.45 17.68 -12.97
N ASN A 263 -6.48 19.02 -12.97
CA ASN A 263 -7.64 19.82 -12.58
C ASN A 263 -8.12 19.57 -11.15
N ILE A 264 -7.18 19.35 -10.22
CA ILE A 264 -7.51 19.19 -8.80
C ILE A 264 -7.87 20.59 -8.25
N PRO A 265 -9.12 20.81 -7.80
CA PRO A 265 -9.54 22.11 -7.31
C PRO A 265 -8.98 22.34 -5.90
N MET A 266 -8.21 23.41 -5.72
CA MET A 266 -7.66 23.80 -4.43
C MET A 266 -7.96 25.26 -4.10
N LYS A 267 -8.19 25.55 -2.82
CA LYS A 267 -8.27 26.93 -2.32
C LYS A 267 -6.85 27.47 -2.07
N GLU A 268 -6.57 28.68 -2.51
CA GLU A 268 -5.32 29.37 -2.18
C GLU A 268 -5.39 29.99 -0.78
N GLU A 269 -4.30 29.87 0.00
CA GLU A 269 -4.25 30.42 1.38
C GLU A 269 -4.10 31.93 1.40
N GLN A 270 -3.39 32.50 0.42
CA GLN A 270 -3.11 33.93 0.36
C GLN A 270 -4.24 34.72 -0.35
N HIS A 271 -5.11 34.04 -1.08
CA HIS A 271 -6.22 34.63 -1.81
C HIS A 271 -7.44 33.69 -1.75
N ALA A 272 -8.18 33.72 -0.65
CA ALA A 272 -9.33 32.83 -0.42
C ALA A 272 -10.45 32.93 -1.49
N ASN A 273 -10.38 33.94 -2.38
CA ASN A 273 -11.31 34.18 -3.47
C ASN A 273 -10.84 33.63 -4.83
N THR A 274 -9.62 33.07 -4.94
CA THR A 274 -9.10 32.43 -6.15
C THR A 274 -8.88 30.94 -5.93
N SER A 275 -9.37 30.13 -6.86
CA SER A 275 -9.05 28.70 -6.93
C SER A 275 -8.08 28.46 -8.08
N ALA A 276 -6.99 27.75 -7.81
CA ALA A 276 -6.06 27.29 -8.82
C ALA A 276 -6.21 25.77 -9.01
N ASN A 277 -5.99 25.31 -10.24
CA ASN A 277 -5.96 23.90 -10.58
C ASN A 277 -4.52 23.40 -10.51
N TYR A 278 -4.33 22.29 -9.81
CA TYR A 278 -3.02 21.66 -9.68
C TYR A 278 -3.04 20.24 -10.24
N ASP A 279 -1.85 19.78 -10.59
CA ASP A 279 -1.60 18.44 -11.06
C ASP A 279 -0.81 17.67 -10.00
N VAL A 280 -1.15 16.41 -9.79
CA VAL A 280 -0.43 15.50 -8.89
C VAL A 280 -0.03 14.25 -9.65
N GLU A 281 1.26 13.90 -9.56
CA GLU A 281 1.78 12.68 -10.14
C GLU A 281 1.83 11.55 -9.12
N LEU A 282 1.32 10.38 -9.50
CA LEU A 282 1.30 9.17 -8.71
C LEU A 282 2.05 8.04 -9.43
N LEU A 283 2.68 7.16 -8.65
CA LEU A 283 3.22 5.88 -9.07
C LEU A 283 2.36 4.74 -8.54
N HIS A 284 2.18 3.70 -9.36
CA HIS A 284 1.49 2.46 -8.99
C HIS A 284 1.89 1.33 -9.94
N HIS A 285 1.47 0.10 -9.67
CA HIS A 285 1.74 -1.02 -10.57
C HIS A 285 1.17 -0.77 -11.98
N ARG A 286 1.90 -1.14 -13.04
CA ARG A 286 1.52 -0.90 -14.44
C ARG A 286 0.18 -1.54 -14.82
N GLU A 287 -0.18 -2.66 -14.19
CA GLU A 287 -1.44 -3.38 -14.48
C GLU A 287 -2.70 -2.54 -14.24
N ALA A 288 -2.63 -1.45 -13.45
CA ALA A 288 -3.74 -0.51 -13.32
C ALA A 288 -4.16 0.14 -14.65
N HIS A 289 -3.27 0.11 -15.64
CA HIS A 289 -3.47 0.64 -16.99
C HIS A 289 -3.50 -0.44 -18.06
N ALA A 290 -3.56 -1.73 -17.70
CA ALA A 290 -3.51 -2.83 -18.66
C ALA A 290 -4.60 -2.73 -19.74
N GLU A 291 -5.82 -2.31 -19.37
CA GLU A 291 -6.92 -2.11 -20.32
C GLU A 291 -6.70 -0.88 -21.20
N LEU A 292 -6.15 0.21 -20.65
CA LEU A 292 -5.83 1.42 -21.42
C LEU A 292 -4.78 1.14 -22.50
N PHE A 293 -3.73 0.38 -22.16
CA PHE A 293 -2.67 0.03 -23.10
C PHE A 293 -3.16 -0.89 -24.22
N LYS A 294 -4.11 -1.80 -23.96
CA LYS A 294 -4.70 -2.66 -24.99
C LYS A 294 -5.52 -1.88 -26.01
N ILE A 295 -6.17 -0.80 -25.59
CA ILE A 295 -6.98 0.06 -26.46
C ILE A 295 -6.08 0.90 -27.40
N GLY A 296 -4.78 1.05 -27.08
CA GLY A 296 -3.80 1.71 -27.95
C GLY A 296 -4.04 3.23 -28.09
N ASP A 297 -4.79 3.83 -27.17
CA ASP A 297 -5.14 5.26 -27.25
C ASP A 297 -3.94 6.13 -26.82
N ALA A 298 -3.09 6.44 -27.79
CA ALA A 298 -1.93 7.32 -27.63
C ALA A 298 -2.32 8.72 -27.12
N SER A 299 -3.59 9.13 -27.16
CA SER A 299 -4.03 10.44 -26.67
C SER A 299 -4.00 10.56 -25.14
N LEU A 300 -3.95 9.44 -24.42
CA LEU A 300 -3.88 9.40 -22.95
C LEU A 300 -2.43 9.44 -22.42
N MET A 301 -1.46 9.11 -23.28
CA MET A 301 -0.05 9.15 -22.95
C MET A 301 0.48 10.56 -23.20
N SER A 302 0.94 11.20 -22.14
CA SER A 302 1.67 12.46 -22.26
C SER A 302 3.15 12.18 -21.99
N SER A 303 4.02 12.61 -22.90
CA SER A 303 5.45 12.63 -22.66
C SER A 303 5.81 13.96 -22.01
N ASN A 304 6.08 13.96 -20.70
CA ASN A 304 6.61 15.15 -20.04
C ASN A 304 8.13 15.06 -20.00
N SER A 305 8.81 16.03 -20.62
CA SER A 305 10.25 16.22 -20.52
C SER A 305 10.54 17.25 -19.42
N LYS A 306 10.72 16.80 -18.18
CA LYS A 306 11.24 17.64 -17.10
C LYS A 306 12.66 17.19 -16.79
N ASP A 307 13.60 18.14 -16.72
CA ASP A 307 15.02 17.89 -16.40
C ASP A 307 15.78 16.95 -17.38
N GLY A 308 15.33 16.86 -18.64
CA GLY A 308 16.03 16.11 -19.70
C GLY A 308 15.69 14.61 -19.76
N MET A 309 14.75 14.12 -18.94
CA MET A 309 14.26 12.74 -18.97
C MET A 309 12.84 12.70 -19.55
N THR A 310 12.62 11.92 -20.62
CA THR A 310 11.29 11.68 -21.17
C THR A 310 10.55 10.68 -20.29
N LYS A 311 9.41 11.10 -19.74
CA LYS A 311 8.58 10.28 -18.86
C LYS A 311 7.19 10.12 -19.47
N ASP A 312 6.80 8.88 -19.73
CA ASP A 312 5.44 8.56 -20.18
C ASP A 312 4.51 8.48 -18.96
N THR A 313 3.46 9.29 -18.97
CA THR A 313 2.44 9.33 -17.91
C THR A 313 1.04 9.24 -18.50
N VAL A 314 0.14 8.57 -17.78
CA VAL A 314 -1.29 8.56 -18.09
C VAL A 314 -1.94 9.78 -17.46
N THR A 315 -2.54 10.63 -18.29
CA THR A 315 -3.23 11.82 -17.79
C THR A 315 -4.69 11.48 -17.51
N LEU A 316 -5.12 11.66 -16.25
CA LEU A 316 -6.52 11.51 -15.84
C LEU A 316 -7.03 12.83 -15.24
N LYS A 317 -8.30 13.14 -15.46
CA LYS A 317 -8.92 14.38 -14.97
C LYS A 317 -9.74 14.14 -13.72
N TRP A 318 -9.54 14.97 -12.71
CA TRP A 318 -10.40 15.01 -11.52
C TRP A 318 -11.86 15.25 -11.92
N CYS A 319 -12.75 14.39 -11.43
CA CYS A 319 -14.19 14.56 -11.56
C CYS A 319 -14.83 14.67 -10.17
N THR A 320 -15.46 15.83 -9.90
CA THR A 320 -16.17 16.06 -8.63
C THR A 320 -17.35 15.09 -8.54
N PRO A 321 -17.43 14.23 -7.52
CA PRO A 321 -18.56 13.34 -7.33
C PRO A 321 -19.85 14.16 -7.23
N ARG A 322 -20.84 13.90 -8.09
CA ARG A 322 -22.11 14.66 -8.11
C ARG A 322 -23.04 14.31 -6.94
N THR A 323 -22.80 13.19 -6.26
CA THR A 323 -23.64 12.66 -5.17
C THR A 323 -22.79 11.94 -4.12
N ASN A 324 -23.22 12.02 -2.86
CA ASN A 324 -22.59 11.38 -1.69
C ASN A 324 -22.94 9.88 -1.55
N ASN A 325 -23.23 9.20 -2.66
CA ASN A 325 -23.68 7.81 -2.56
C ASN A 325 -22.50 6.86 -2.35
N VAL A 326 -22.64 6.01 -1.33
CA VAL A 326 -21.90 4.76 -1.20
C VAL A 326 -22.40 3.82 -2.31
N GLU A 327 -21.99 4.09 -3.54
CA GLU A 327 -22.26 3.22 -4.68
C GLU A 327 -21.18 2.14 -4.75
N LEU A 328 -21.62 0.88 -4.76
CA LEU A 328 -20.76 -0.26 -4.98
C LEU A 328 -20.32 -0.21 -6.46
N HIS A 329 -19.09 0.22 -6.70
CA HIS A 329 -18.51 0.22 -8.05
C HIS A 329 -17.96 -1.16 -8.40
N TYR A 330 -18.18 -1.58 -9.65
CA TYR A 330 -17.54 -2.77 -10.21
C TYR A 330 -16.09 -2.46 -10.57
N CYS A 331 -15.16 -3.00 -9.77
CA CYS A 331 -13.72 -2.83 -9.96
C CYS A 331 -13.10 -4.11 -10.52
N THR A 332 -12.33 -4.00 -11.60
CA THR A 332 -11.58 -5.12 -12.20
C THR A 332 -10.18 -5.28 -11.59
N GLY A 333 -9.69 -4.25 -10.88
CA GLY A 333 -8.43 -4.28 -10.17
C GLY A 333 -8.29 -3.14 -9.17
N VAL A 334 -7.43 -3.31 -8.18
CA VAL A 334 -7.16 -2.33 -7.12
C VAL A 334 -5.67 -2.33 -6.81
N TYR A 335 -5.02 -1.17 -6.91
CA TYR A 335 -3.57 -1.04 -6.83
C TYR A 335 -3.18 0.05 -5.83
N ARG A 336 -2.21 -0.22 -4.96
CA ARG A 336 -1.64 0.82 -4.07
C ARG A 336 -0.94 1.89 -4.91
N ILE A 337 -0.94 3.11 -4.39
CA ILE A 337 -0.30 4.27 -5.02
C ILE A 337 0.77 4.86 -4.11
N SER A 338 1.74 5.55 -4.71
CA SER A 338 2.65 6.45 -4.01
C SER A 338 2.70 7.79 -4.74
N PRO A 339 2.47 8.95 -4.09
CA PRO A 339 2.68 10.25 -4.72
C PRO A 339 4.16 10.47 -5.02
N VAL A 340 4.50 11.01 -6.19
CA VAL A 340 5.90 11.26 -6.59
C VAL A 340 6.55 12.35 -5.74
N ASP A 341 5.82 13.42 -5.47
CA ASP A 341 6.23 14.49 -4.55
C ASP A 341 5.24 14.54 -3.39
N VAL A 342 5.48 13.70 -2.37
CA VAL A 342 4.57 13.48 -1.24
C VAL A 342 4.37 14.73 -0.39
N ASN A 343 5.39 15.59 -0.27
CA ASN A 343 5.37 16.77 0.59
C ASN A 343 4.92 18.04 -0.15
N SER A 344 4.72 18.00 -1.46
CA SER A 344 4.12 19.11 -2.18
C SER A 344 2.71 19.41 -1.65
N ARG A 345 2.36 20.70 -1.62
CA ARG A 345 1.01 21.16 -1.24
C ARG A 345 -0.09 20.45 -2.04
N PRO A 346 -0.01 20.30 -3.38
CA PRO A 346 -1.01 19.56 -4.15
C PRO A 346 -1.18 18.11 -3.72
N SER A 347 -0.08 17.36 -3.58
CA SER A 347 -0.13 15.95 -3.15
C SER A 347 -0.66 15.80 -1.73
N SER A 348 -0.23 16.68 -0.82
CA SER A 348 -0.71 16.69 0.57
C SER A 348 -2.21 16.97 0.65
N CYS A 349 -2.74 17.91 -0.14
CA CYS A 349 -4.18 18.17 -0.19
C CYS A 349 -4.95 16.97 -0.76
N LEU A 350 -4.47 16.37 -1.85
CA LEU A 350 -5.11 15.19 -2.45
C LEU A 350 -5.13 13.99 -1.49
N THR A 351 -3.99 13.64 -0.90
CA THR A 351 -3.86 12.49 0.00
C THR A 351 -4.69 12.66 1.26
N ASN A 352 -4.65 13.82 1.91
CA ASN A 352 -5.49 14.09 3.07
C ASN A 352 -6.99 14.09 2.73
N PHE A 353 -7.38 14.57 1.55
CA PHE A 353 -8.77 14.48 1.10
C PHE A 353 -9.26 13.01 1.04
N LEU A 354 -8.41 12.12 0.53
CA LEU A 354 -8.71 10.69 0.41
C LEU A 354 -8.70 9.97 1.77
N LEU A 355 -7.71 10.26 2.63
CA LEU A 355 -7.58 9.67 3.96
C LEU A 355 -8.75 10.04 4.89
N ASN A 356 -9.43 11.16 4.63
CA ASN A 356 -10.66 11.56 5.32
C ASN A 356 -11.91 10.76 4.88
N GLY A 357 -11.73 9.68 4.10
CA GLY A 357 -12.80 8.76 3.69
C GLY A 357 -13.58 9.21 2.45
N ARG A 358 -13.08 10.21 1.72
CA ARG A 358 -13.68 10.63 0.44
C ARG A 358 -13.01 9.89 -0.72
N SER A 359 -13.78 9.70 -1.79
CA SER A 359 -13.29 9.10 -3.04
C SER A 359 -13.29 10.13 -4.16
N VAL A 360 -12.41 9.91 -5.15
CA VAL A 360 -12.27 10.77 -6.32
C VAL A 360 -12.45 9.94 -7.57
N MET A 361 -13.36 10.37 -8.44
CA MET A 361 -13.54 9.78 -9.76
C MET A 361 -12.58 10.39 -10.75
N LEU A 362 -12.01 9.56 -11.63
CA LEU A 362 -11.00 9.96 -12.60
C LEU A 362 -11.49 9.70 -14.02
N GLU A 363 -11.61 10.79 -14.78
CA GLU A 363 -12.09 10.82 -16.16
C GLU A 363 -10.90 10.71 -17.14
N GLN A 364 -11.06 9.87 -18.16
CA GLN A 364 -10.12 9.80 -19.28
C GLN A 364 -10.33 11.01 -20.20
N PRO A 365 -9.32 11.86 -20.45
CA PRO A 365 -9.45 12.96 -21.39
C PRO A 365 -9.69 12.43 -22.81
N ARG A 366 -10.79 12.86 -23.44
CA ARG A 366 -11.13 12.52 -24.84
C ARG A 366 -11.31 13.78 -25.66
N LYS A 367 -10.89 13.74 -26.94
CA LYS A 367 -11.04 14.87 -27.88
C LYS A 367 -12.52 15.13 -28.26
N SER A 368 -13.35 14.10 -28.26
CA SER A 368 -14.80 14.18 -28.51
C SER A 368 -15.54 12.96 -27.91
N GLY A 369 -16.83 13.12 -27.61
CA GLY A 369 -17.70 12.05 -27.11
C GLY A 369 -18.07 12.16 -25.62
N THR A 370 -18.83 11.17 -25.14
CA THR A 370 -19.28 11.08 -23.73
C THR A 370 -18.09 10.87 -22.81
N LYS A 371 -18.10 11.57 -21.67
CA LYS A 371 -17.09 11.43 -20.61
C LYS A 371 -17.04 9.99 -20.11
N VAL A 372 -15.83 9.45 -19.96
CA VAL A 372 -15.61 8.09 -19.48
C VAL A 372 -14.81 8.16 -18.18
N VAL A 373 -15.42 7.68 -17.09
CA VAL A 373 -14.73 7.46 -15.82
C VAL A 373 -14.13 6.06 -15.86
N GLY A 374 -12.80 5.99 -15.84
CA GLY A 374 -12.08 4.71 -15.91
C GLY A 374 -11.46 4.29 -14.58
N HIS A 375 -11.28 5.23 -13.65
CA HIS A 375 -10.58 4.97 -12.40
C HIS A 375 -11.22 5.71 -11.23
N MET A 376 -10.93 5.24 -10.02
CA MET A 376 -11.31 5.89 -8.77
C MET A 376 -10.17 5.81 -7.77
N LEU A 377 -9.87 6.92 -7.09
CA LEU A 377 -9.02 6.90 -5.89
C LEU A 377 -9.88 6.79 -4.64
N CYS A 378 -9.51 5.88 -3.75
CA CYS A 378 -10.21 5.65 -2.49
C CYS A 378 -9.23 5.17 -1.41
N SER A 379 -9.46 5.58 -0.16
CA SER A 379 -8.71 5.08 0.98
C SER A 379 -9.41 3.89 1.66
N HIS A 380 -8.63 2.88 2.02
CA HIS A 380 -9.06 1.72 2.81
C HIS A 380 -8.13 1.59 4.02
N GLY A 381 -8.62 1.87 5.22
CA GLY A 381 -7.85 1.68 6.46
C GLY A 381 -6.57 2.51 6.57
N GLY A 382 -6.53 3.70 5.96
CA GLY A 382 -5.35 4.57 5.95
C GLY A 382 -4.39 4.34 4.79
N GLU A 383 -4.62 3.33 3.95
CA GLU A 383 -3.91 3.13 2.69
C GLU A 383 -4.73 3.71 1.53
N ILE A 384 -4.08 4.20 0.46
CA ILE A 384 -4.74 4.77 -0.71
C ILE A 384 -4.57 3.83 -1.91
N PHE A 385 -5.67 3.59 -2.62
CA PHE A 385 -5.70 2.71 -3.77
C PHE A 385 -6.30 3.38 -5.00
N LEU A 386 -5.74 3.04 -6.15
CA LEU A 386 -6.28 3.27 -7.48
C LEU A 386 -7.12 2.06 -7.89
N HIS A 387 -8.43 2.26 -7.95
CA HIS A 387 -9.41 1.30 -8.45
C HIS A 387 -9.56 1.45 -9.95
N VAL A 388 -9.52 0.34 -10.67
CA VAL A 388 -9.79 0.27 -12.11
C VAL A 388 -11.25 -0.08 -12.30
N LEU A 389 -12.00 0.83 -12.94
CA LEU A 389 -13.42 0.68 -13.21
C LEU A 389 -13.64 0.18 -14.62
N SER A 390 -14.67 -0.64 -14.81
CA SER A 390 -15.09 -1.05 -16.15
C SER A 390 -15.69 0.14 -16.90
N SER A 391 -15.03 0.58 -17.97
CA SER A 391 -15.57 1.58 -18.90
C SER A 391 -16.40 0.98 -20.04
N SER A 392 -16.39 -0.36 -20.20
CA SER A 392 -17.15 -1.06 -21.22
C SER A 392 -18.60 -1.26 -20.81
N ARG A 393 -19.46 -1.43 -21.82
CA ARG A 393 -20.86 -1.81 -21.63
C ARG A 393 -20.93 -3.13 -20.86
N SER A 394 -21.70 -3.15 -19.77
CA SER A 394 -21.87 -4.37 -18.98
C SER A 394 -22.62 -5.43 -19.78
N THR A 395 -22.15 -6.67 -19.78
CA THR A 395 -22.93 -7.81 -20.31
C THR A 395 -24.15 -8.12 -19.45
N LEU A 396 -24.23 -7.53 -18.25
CA LEU A 396 -25.36 -7.61 -17.32
C LEU A 396 -26.24 -6.35 -17.37
N GLU A 397 -26.07 -5.50 -18.38
CA GLU A 397 -27.03 -4.45 -18.67
C GLU A 397 -28.36 -5.08 -19.07
N ASP A 398 -29.48 -4.49 -18.64
CA ASP A 398 -30.84 -5.02 -18.82
C ASP A 398 -31.05 -6.45 -18.27
N PRO A 399 -30.87 -6.67 -16.94
CA PRO A 399 -31.13 -7.98 -16.35
C PRO A 399 -32.60 -8.37 -16.51
N PRO A 400 -32.92 -9.68 -16.61
CA PRO A 400 -34.31 -10.14 -16.65
C PRO A 400 -35.12 -9.59 -15.47
N SER A 401 -36.36 -9.19 -15.73
CA SER A 401 -37.20 -8.64 -14.67
C SER A 401 -37.41 -9.66 -13.55
N ILE A 402 -37.18 -9.24 -12.31
CA ILE A 402 -37.43 -10.08 -11.13
C ILE A 402 -38.88 -10.57 -11.11
N SER A 403 -39.84 -9.76 -11.58
CA SER A 403 -41.27 -10.11 -11.60
C SER A 403 -41.63 -11.23 -12.59
N GLU A 404 -40.81 -11.43 -13.62
CA GLU A 404 -41.01 -12.43 -14.67
C GLU A 404 -40.27 -13.74 -14.37
N GLY A 405 -39.31 -13.71 -13.44
CA GLY A 405 -38.56 -14.87 -13.00
C GLY A 405 -39.30 -15.72 -11.95
N CYS A 406 -38.61 -16.77 -11.49
CA CYS A 406 -39.09 -17.65 -10.43
C CYS A 406 -39.41 -16.86 -9.15
N GLY A 407 -40.65 -16.99 -8.67
CA GLY A 407 -41.12 -16.24 -7.48
C GLY A 407 -41.43 -14.76 -7.74
N GLY A 408 -41.30 -14.26 -8.96
CA GLY A 408 -41.52 -12.85 -9.30
C GLY A 408 -42.95 -12.36 -9.14
N ARG A 409 -43.93 -13.27 -9.23
CA ARG A 409 -45.35 -12.98 -9.01
C ARG A 409 -45.76 -13.01 -7.54
N VAL A 410 -44.84 -13.36 -6.65
CA VAL A 410 -45.13 -13.41 -5.23
C VAL A 410 -44.99 -12.01 -4.63
N THR A 411 -46.06 -11.50 -4.04
CA THR A 411 -46.17 -10.09 -3.63
C THR A 411 -45.90 -9.87 -2.15
N ASP A 412 -45.72 -10.93 -1.38
CA ASP A 412 -45.76 -10.91 0.06
C ASP A 412 -44.42 -11.38 0.68
N TYR A 413 -43.31 -11.09 -0.01
CA TYR A 413 -41.97 -11.35 0.51
C TYR A 413 -41.73 -10.60 1.83
N ARG A 414 -41.15 -11.30 2.81
CA ARG A 414 -40.75 -10.70 4.12
C ARG A 414 -39.45 -9.89 4.03
N ILE A 415 -39.36 -8.98 3.06
CA ILE A 415 -38.15 -8.18 2.75
C ILE A 415 -37.66 -7.43 4.00
N THR A 416 -38.56 -6.84 4.78
CA THR A 416 -38.22 -6.09 6.00
C THR A 416 -37.57 -6.99 7.06
N VAL A 417 -38.07 -8.21 7.22
CA VAL A 417 -37.50 -9.18 8.18
C VAL A 417 -36.12 -9.66 7.69
N GLY A 418 -35.98 -9.93 6.38
CA GLY A 418 -34.70 -10.27 5.77
C GLY A 418 -33.64 -9.15 5.91
N ARG A 419 -34.04 -7.89 5.69
CA ARG A 419 -33.16 -6.72 5.92
C ARG A 419 -32.74 -6.60 7.39
N GLN A 420 -33.68 -6.77 8.32
CA GLN A 420 -33.36 -6.73 9.76
C GLN A 420 -32.46 -7.88 10.19
N HIS A 421 -32.64 -9.08 9.62
CA HIS A 421 -31.76 -10.22 9.85
C HIS A 421 -30.33 -9.87 9.41
N LEU A 422 -30.13 -9.50 8.14
CA LEU A 422 -28.82 -9.09 7.60
C LEU A 422 -28.19 -7.91 8.36
N ALA A 423 -29.01 -6.97 8.83
CA ALA A 423 -28.53 -5.84 9.63
C ALA A 423 -28.12 -6.23 11.06
N ARG A 424 -28.74 -7.26 11.67
CA ARG A 424 -28.57 -7.63 13.09
C ARG A 424 -27.67 -8.86 13.33
N ARG A 425 -27.59 -9.86 12.44
CA ARG A 425 -26.72 -11.07 12.52
C ARG A 425 -26.62 -11.79 11.14
N PRO A 426 -25.52 -12.43 10.71
CA PRO A 426 -24.11 -12.30 11.07
C PRO A 426 -23.38 -11.45 10.02
N ARG A 427 -22.88 -10.27 10.39
CA ARG A 427 -21.84 -9.64 9.57
C ARG A 427 -20.56 -10.40 9.84
N CYS A 428 -19.81 -10.74 8.80
CA CYS A 428 -18.47 -11.27 8.99
C CYS A 428 -17.66 -10.22 9.76
N CYS A 429 -17.21 -10.58 10.96
CA CYS A 429 -16.30 -9.77 11.76
C CYS A 429 -14.92 -10.39 11.68
N PHE A 430 -13.89 -9.55 11.54
CA PHE A 430 -12.51 -10.01 11.66
C PHE A 430 -12.25 -10.47 13.10
N SER A 431 -11.76 -11.70 13.26
CA SER A 431 -11.23 -12.18 14.54
C SER A 431 -9.71 -12.16 14.48
N THR A 432 -9.08 -11.50 15.45
CA THR A 432 -7.62 -11.48 15.62
C THR A 432 -7.11 -12.62 16.50
N CYS A 433 -8.01 -13.39 17.12
CA CYS A 433 -7.67 -14.54 17.97
C CYS A 433 -7.93 -15.87 17.24
N ARG A 434 -7.05 -16.87 17.43
CA ARG A 434 -7.26 -18.26 17.00
C ARG A 434 -8.37 -18.92 17.83
N THR A 435 -9.61 -18.58 17.54
CA THR A 435 -10.79 -19.37 17.91
C THR A 435 -11.29 -20.11 16.67
N ASN A 436 -11.94 -21.26 16.85
CA ASN A 436 -12.44 -22.14 15.77
C ASN A 436 -12.98 -21.36 14.57
N PHE A 437 -12.44 -21.66 13.37
CA PHE A 437 -12.74 -21.10 12.04
C PHE A 437 -13.78 -19.96 12.00
N SER A 438 -13.32 -18.71 11.84
CA SER A 438 -14.13 -17.49 11.88
C SER A 438 -14.92 -17.17 10.58
N LEU A 439 -14.95 -18.08 9.61
CA LEU A 439 -15.85 -17.96 8.47
C LEU A 439 -17.28 -18.22 8.95
N GLY A 440 -18.15 -17.21 8.85
CA GLY A 440 -19.54 -17.21 9.35
C GLY A 440 -20.46 -18.32 8.80
N LEU A 441 -19.95 -19.22 7.96
CA LEU A 441 -20.60 -20.43 7.46
C LEU A 441 -21.18 -21.31 8.56
N CYS A 442 -20.54 -21.38 9.74
CA CYS A 442 -21.01 -22.23 10.82
C CYS A 442 -22.32 -21.71 11.46
N PHE A 443 -22.60 -20.40 11.35
CA PHE A 443 -23.86 -19.81 11.81
C PHE A 443 -24.98 -19.96 10.78
N THR A 444 -24.67 -20.04 9.48
CA THR A 444 -25.69 -20.16 8.42
C THR A 444 -26.13 -21.61 8.16
N SER A 445 -25.34 -22.62 8.59
CA SER A 445 -25.53 -24.03 8.24
C SER A 445 -26.04 -24.94 9.37
N ARG A 446 -26.37 -24.41 10.55
CA ARG A 446 -26.93 -25.25 11.63
C ARG A 446 -28.31 -25.79 11.20
N PRO A 447 -28.58 -27.11 11.28
CA PRO A 447 -29.86 -27.70 10.88
C PRO A 447 -31.09 -27.21 11.68
N VAL A 448 -30.85 -26.51 12.80
CA VAL A 448 -31.89 -25.92 13.66
C VAL A 448 -32.26 -24.49 13.24
N LEU A 449 -31.41 -23.80 12.45
CA LEU A 449 -31.68 -22.44 11.95
C LEU A 449 -32.48 -22.43 10.63
N VAL A 450 -32.64 -23.58 9.97
CA VAL A 450 -33.40 -23.73 8.73
C VAL A 450 -34.62 -24.64 8.94
N LYS A 451 -35.56 -24.22 9.79
CA LYS A 451 -36.95 -24.69 9.82
C LYS A 451 -37.89 -23.56 10.29
N PRO A 452 -39.03 -23.38 9.62
CA PRO A 452 -39.13 -22.85 8.27
C PRO A 452 -39.00 -21.31 8.32
N TRP A 453 -37.89 -20.74 7.85
CA TRP A 453 -37.89 -19.32 7.51
C TRP A 453 -38.80 -19.14 6.29
N LEU A 454 -40.05 -18.79 6.55
CA LEU A 454 -41.02 -18.56 5.50
C LEU A 454 -40.65 -17.27 4.80
N THR A 455 -40.38 -17.36 3.50
CA THR A 455 -40.06 -16.22 2.65
C THR A 455 -41.28 -15.36 2.35
N HIS A 456 -42.49 -15.88 2.63
CA HIS A 456 -43.79 -15.32 2.27
C HIS A 456 -44.69 -15.15 3.51
N VAL A 457 -45.60 -14.19 3.45
CA VAL A 457 -46.49 -13.80 4.57
C VAL A 457 -47.78 -14.63 4.59
N ARG A 458 -48.24 -15.19 3.47
CA ARG A 458 -49.49 -15.96 3.39
C ARG A 458 -49.29 -17.41 2.96
N ASN A 459 -49.92 -18.29 3.75
CA ASN A 459 -50.31 -19.68 3.48
C ASN A 459 -49.41 -20.88 3.85
N ILE A 460 -48.34 -20.73 4.64
CA ILE A 460 -47.76 -21.90 5.34
C ILE A 460 -47.23 -21.48 6.72
N GLY A 461 -48.10 -21.19 7.69
CA GLY A 461 -47.68 -20.98 9.08
C GLY A 461 -48.57 -20.06 9.90
N LEU A 462 -49.61 -20.62 10.52
CA LEU A 462 -50.48 -19.91 11.47
C LEU A 462 -49.74 -19.43 12.75
N LEU A 463 -48.50 -19.87 12.95
CA LEU A 463 -47.74 -19.67 14.19
C LEU A 463 -47.00 -18.33 14.26
N GLU A 464 -46.58 -17.70 13.15
CA GLU A 464 -45.82 -16.44 13.23
C GLU A 464 -46.69 -15.18 13.13
N HIS A 465 -47.93 -15.29 12.64
CA HIS A 465 -48.75 -14.11 12.34
C HIS A 465 -49.56 -13.57 13.55
N THR A 466 -49.62 -14.31 14.66
CA THR A 466 -50.32 -13.95 15.92
C THR A 466 -49.36 -13.47 17.04
N PHE A 467 -48.24 -12.84 16.70
CA PHE A 467 -47.17 -12.56 17.65
C PHE A 467 -46.97 -11.05 17.92
N GLN A 468 -47.86 -10.46 18.74
CA GLN A 468 -47.56 -9.24 19.53
C GLN A 468 -47.22 -9.56 21.00
N THR A 469 -47.30 -10.84 21.41
CA THR A 469 -47.19 -11.27 22.82
C THR A 469 -45.94 -12.11 23.16
N PHE A 470 -45.08 -12.46 22.19
CA PHE A 470 -44.00 -13.45 22.37
C PHE A 470 -42.60 -13.02 21.85
N SER A 471 -42.36 -11.71 21.68
CA SER A 471 -41.05 -11.16 21.27
C SER A 471 -39.80 -11.62 22.06
N PRO A 472 -39.86 -12.06 23.34
CA PRO A 472 -38.63 -12.35 24.06
C PRO A 472 -38.24 -13.84 24.09
N LEU A 473 -38.73 -14.71 23.18
CA LEU A 473 -38.43 -16.16 23.21
C LEU A 473 -37.69 -16.72 21.98
N GLU A 474 -37.93 -16.21 20.78
CA GLU A 474 -37.28 -16.70 19.54
C GLU A 474 -35.75 -16.50 19.47
N PRO A 475 -35.17 -15.33 19.83
CA PRO A 475 -33.73 -15.11 19.68
C PRO A 475 -32.88 -15.97 20.62
N LEU A 476 -33.50 -16.56 21.66
CA LEU A 476 -32.84 -17.31 22.74
C LEU A 476 -32.81 -18.82 22.49
N HIS A 477 -33.75 -19.36 21.70
CA HIS A 477 -33.75 -20.78 21.33
C HIS A 477 -32.64 -21.17 20.34
N LEU A 478 -32.01 -20.18 19.69
CA LEU A 478 -31.03 -20.37 18.62
C LEU A 478 -29.56 -20.19 19.08
N SER A 479 -29.30 -20.03 20.38
CA SER A 479 -27.97 -19.87 20.98
C SER A 479 -27.52 -21.09 21.78
N ASP A 480 -26.25 -21.51 21.64
CA ASP A 480 -25.62 -22.53 22.52
C ASP A 480 -25.05 -21.91 23.82
N PRO A 481 -24.91 -22.74 24.89
CA PRO A 481 -26.02 -23.37 25.59
C PRO A 481 -26.77 -22.34 26.43
N PHE A 482 -28.00 -22.67 26.83
CA PHE A 482 -28.82 -21.86 27.75
C PHE A 482 -28.04 -21.53 29.02
N ARG A 483 -27.61 -20.26 29.17
CA ARG A 483 -27.10 -19.75 30.45
C ARG A 483 -28.25 -19.74 31.46
N GLN A 484 -28.02 -20.31 32.65
CA GLN A 484 -28.98 -20.43 33.78
C GLN A 484 -29.65 -19.12 34.24
N GLY A 485 -29.25 -17.95 33.74
CA GLY A 485 -29.88 -16.66 34.04
C GLY A 485 -31.18 -16.37 33.28
N THR A 486 -31.50 -17.10 32.21
CA THR A 486 -32.67 -16.77 31.36
C THR A 486 -34.00 -17.38 31.83
N THR A 487 -33.97 -18.30 32.80
CA THR A 487 -35.18 -18.90 33.41
C THR A 487 -35.71 -18.13 34.60
N SER A 488 -34.88 -17.33 35.29
CA SER A 488 -35.27 -16.64 36.53
C SER A 488 -36.01 -15.31 36.31
N GLU A 489 -35.75 -14.62 35.20
CA GLU A 489 -36.32 -13.28 34.95
C GLU A 489 -37.78 -13.24 34.43
N LYS A 490 -38.47 -14.38 34.32
CA LYS A 490 -39.85 -14.42 33.78
C LYS A 490 -40.89 -15.13 34.66
N LEU A 491 -40.52 -15.65 35.82
CA LEU A 491 -41.50 -16.16 36.80
C LEU A 491 -42.12 -15.05 37.67
N SER A 492 -41.63 -13.81 37.60
CA SER A 492 -42.15 -12.68 38.39
C SER A 492 -43.29 -11.89 37.74
N LEU A 493 -43.68 -12.21 36.50
CA LEU A 493 -44.69 -11.44 35.73
C LEU A 493 -46.03 -12.15 35.53
N PHE A 494 -46.25 -13.29 36.18
CA PHE A 494 -47.56 -13.95 36.24
C PHE A 494 -48.12 -13.91 37.67
N SER A 495 -48.73 -12.79 38.04
CA SER A 495 -49.76 -12.76 39.08
C SER A 495 -50.93 -11.88 38.63
N LEU A 496 -52.11 -12.48 38.65
CA LEU A 496 -53.39 -11.93 38.23
C LEU A 496 -53.84 -10.80 39.17
N SER A 497 -54.15 -9.62 38.64
CA SER A 497 -55.38 -8.91 39.02
C SER A 497 -55.81 -7.91 37.95
N LYS A 498 -56.84 -8.33 37.20
CA LYS A 498 -57.82 -7.42 36.60
C LYS A 498 -58.58 -6.70 37.72
N LEU A 499 -59.12 -5.53 37.36
CA LEU A 499 -60.17 -4.72 38.01
C LEU A 499 -59.75 -3.50 38.86
N SER A 500 -60.08 -2.36 38.27
CA SER A 500 -60.69 -1.18 38.90
C SER A 500 -59.79 0.04 39.17
N ARG A 501 -59.91 1.02 38.29
CA ARG A 501 -59.97 2.44 38.67
C ARG A 501 -61.36 2.94 38.30
N ARG A 502 -62.20 3.27 39.28
CA ARG A 502 -63.04 4.49 39.27
C ARG A 502 -63.89 4.63 40.55
N PHE A 503 -63.81 5.84 41.11
CA PHE A 503 -64.69 6.52 42.09
C PHE A 503 -64.34 6.52 43.60
N ARG A 504 -63.85 7.70 44.02
CA ARG A 504 -64.21 8.57 45.16
C ARG A 504 -64.18 8.05 46.62
N HIS A 505 -63.42 8.79 47.44
CA HIS A 505 -63.48 8.96 48.91
C HIS A 505 -64.86 9.41 49.46
N PRO A 506 -65.06 9.54 50.80
CA PRO A 506 -64.51 8.81 51.95
C PRO A 506 -65.62 8.39 52.96
N ASN A 507 -65.34 7.46 53.90
CA ASN A 507 -65.79 7.59 55.31
C ASN A 507 -65.26 6.45 56.21
N THR A 508 -64.99 6.88 57.44
CA THR A 508 -64.48 6.22 58.64
C THR A 508 -65.43 5.15 59.21
N ILE A 509 -64.90 4.11 59.89
CA ILE A 509 -65.20 3.69 61.29
C ILE A 509 -64.68 2.25 61.59
N TYR A 510 -64.26 2.10 62.86
CA TYR A 510 -63.56 1.06 63.62
C TYR A 510 -64.17 -0.36 63.71
N PHE A 511 -63.32 -1.34 64.07
CA PHE A 511 -63.39 -2.37 65.17
C PHE A 511 -62.54 -3.60 64.77
N GLN A 512 -61.36 -3.89 65.36
CA GLN A 512 -60.98 -4.45 66.67
C GLN A 512 -61.19 -5.99 66.83
N PHE A 513 -60.05 -6.70 66.85
CA PHE A 513 -59.61 -7.94 67.55
C PHE A 513 -60.49 -9.20 67.68
N SER A 514 -59.87 -10.32 67.31
CA SER A 514 -59.53 -11.54 68.11
C SER A 514 -59.51 -12.76 67.16
N GLY A 515 -58.53 -13.67 67.11
CA GLY A 515 -57.51 -14.07 68.06
C GLY A 515 -57.77 -15.52 68.48
N GLY A 516 -56.96 -16.48 68.02
CA GLY A 516 -56.79 -17.77 68.69
C GLY A 516 -56.76 -19.01 67.81
N GLY A 517 -55.69 -19.81 67.97
CA GLY A 517 -55.76 -21.27 67.76
C GLY A 517 -54.66 -21.89 66.90
N HIS A 518 -53.44 -21.99 67.43
CA HIS A 518 -52.49 -23.08 67.12
C HIS A 518 -52.96 -24.37 67.86
N PRO A 519 -52.29 -25.54 67.76
CA PRO A 519 -51.31 -26.01 66.75
C PRO A 519 -51.54 -27.47 66.30
N SER A 520 -50.89 -27.87 65.20
CA SER A 520 -49.92 -28.99 65.12
C SER A 520 -49.48 -29.16 63.68
#